data_AF-A0A0G4PV80-F1
#
_entry.id   AF-A0A0G4PV80-F1
#
_cell.length_a   1.000
_cell.length_b   1.000
_cell.length_c   1.000
_cell.angle_alpha   90.00
_cell.angle_beta   90.00
_cell.angle_gamma   90.00
#
_symmetry.space_group_name_H-M   'P 1'
#
loop_
_entity.id
_entity.type
_entity.pdbx_description
1 polymer ?
#
loop_
_entity_poly.entity_id
_entity_poly.type
_entity_poly.pdbx_seq_one_letter_code
_entity_poly.pdbx_strand_id
1 'polypeptide(L)'
;MAKTPQSHHSCHGRFSRPVNLLEAAPHITSDLLRLPTEILVEIFKGSDSLDRMCLALTCKYMLQVSSLVRIRIPSANSSAR
;
A
#
# COMPACT_ATOMS: atom_id res chain seq x y z
N MET A 1 14.06 49.13 -27.73
CA MET A 1 14.78 48.18 -26.86
C MET A 1 13.75 47.51 -25.95
N ALA A 2 13.30 46.30 -26.31
CA ALA A 2 12.22 45.59 -25.61
C ALA A 2 12.79 44.80 -24.42
N LYS A 3 12.23 45.01 -23.22
CA LYS A 3 12.61 44.31 -22.00
C LYS A 3 11.65 43.13 -21.79
N THR A 4 12.15 41.92 -21.97
CA THR A 4 11.41 40.67 -21.69
C THR A 4 11.27 40.47 -20.18
N PRO A 5 10.07 40.10 -19.67
CA PRO A 5 9.92 39.64 -18.30
C PRO A 5 10.32 38.16 -18.22
N GLN A 6 11.40 37.85 -17.53
CA GLN A 6 11.73 36.48 -17.14
C GLN A 6 10.76 36.05 -16.02
N SER A 7 9.77 35.22 -16.33
CA SER A 7 9.02 34.51 -15.27
C SER A 7 9.79 33.25 -14.89
N HIS A 8 10.53 33.33 -13.78
CA HIS A 8 11.11 32.17 -13.11
C HIS A 8 9.99 31.50 -12.31
N HIS A 9 9.28 30.56 -12.93
CA HIS A 9 8.41 29.64 -12.19
C HIS A 9 9.26 28.55 -11.55
N SER A 10 9.95 28.88 -10.46
CA SER A 10 10.61 27.88 -9.62
C SER A 10 9.57 27.23 -8.71
N CYS A 11 8.94 26.15 -9.18
CA CYS A 11 8.13 25.26 -8.35
C CYS A 11 9.02 24.18 -7.68
N HIS A 12 10.12 24.58 -7.03
CA HIS A 12 10.90 23.72 -6.16
C HIS A 12 10.50 23.91 -4.70
N GLY A 13 9.26 23.57 -4.36
CA GLY A 13 8.88 23.33 -2.97
C GLY A 13 9.56 22.04 -2.52
N ARG A 14 10.59 22.13 -1.65
CA ARG A 14 11.06 20.96 -0.89
C ARG A 14 9.86 20.33 -0.21
N PHE A 15 9.51 19.09 -0.57
CA PHE A 15 8.53 18.32 0.16
C PHE A 15 9.04 18.12 1.59
N SER A 16 8.61 19.00 2.50
CA SER A 16 9.01 18.99 3.90
C SER A 16 7.98 18.14 4.62
N ARG A 17 8.41 16.97 5.10
CA ARG A 17 7.52 16.08 5.85
C ARG A 17 7.05 16.83 7.11
N PRO A 18 5.74 17.02 7.32
CA PRO A 18 5.25 17.68 8.53
C PRO A 18 5.71 16.90 9.75
N VAL A 19 6.34 17.59 10.70
CA VAL A 19 6.93 16.98 11.92
C VAL A 19 5.90 16.18 12.73
N ASN A 20 4.63 16.59 12.69
CA ASN A 20 3.55 15.95 13.45
C ASN A 20 2.84 14.82 12.68
N LEU A 21 3.23 14.54 11.43
CA LEU A 21 2.58 13.50 10.62
C LEU A 21 2.95 12.08 11.08
N LEU A 22 4.07 11.91 11.80
CA LEU A 22 4.43 10.65 12.45
C LEU A 22 3.77 10.43 13.81
N GLU A 23 3.41 11.51 14.51
CA GLU A 23 2.76 11.43 15.83
C GLU A 23 1.26 11.15 15.72
N ALA A 24 0.67 11.43 14.55
CA ALA A 24 -0.70 11.04 14.26
C ALA A 24 -0.82 9.51 14.32
N ALA A 25 -1.63 9.01 15.26
CA ALA A 25 -2.00 7.62 15.30
C ALA A 25 -2.53 7.19 13.92
N PRO A 26 -2.18 5.99 13.42
CA PRO A 26 -2.65 5.52 12.13
C PRO A 26 -4.17 5.59 12.12
N HIS A 27 -4.72 6.39 11.20
CA HIS A 27 -6.15 6.56 11.06
C HIS A 27 -6.71 5.30 10.39
N ILE A 28 -6.96 4.27 11.18
CA ILE A 28 -7.53 3.01 10.70
C ILE A 28 -9.01 3.24 10.41
N THR A 29 -9.35 3.46 9.14
CA THR A 29 -10.73 3.68 8.68
C THR A 29 -11.50 2.37 8.44
N SER A 30 -10.80 1.24 8.38
CA SER A 30 -11.40 -0.06 8.07
C SER A 30 -11.51 -0.91 9.34
N ASP A 31 -12.73 -1.34 9.67
CA ASP A 31 -12.98 -2.23 10.80
C ASP A 31 -12.29 -3.59 10.65
N LEU A 32 -12.03 -4.03 9.42
CA LEU A 32 -11.26 -5.24 9.15
C LEU A 32 -9.84 -5.15 9.71
N LEU A 33 -9.20 -3.98 9.63
CA LEU A 33 -7.83 -3.78 10.14
C LEU A 33 -7.78 -3.62 11.67
N ARG A 34 -8.93 -3.54 12.34
CA ARG A 34 -9.02 -3.51 13.82
C ARG A 34 -9.05 -4.93 14.40
N LEU A 35 -9.24 -5.94 13.57
CA LEU A 35 -9.22 -7.34 13.98
C LEU A 35 -7.82 -7.74 14.46
N PRO A 36 -7.72 -8.67 15.43
CA PRO A 36 -6.45 -9.26 15.81
C PRO A 36 -5.76 -9.93 14.61
N THR A 37 -4.42 -9.93 14.63
CA THR A 37 -3.60 -10.48 13.54
C THR A 37 -3.95 -11.94 13.27
N GLU A 38 -4.30 -12.71 14.30
CA GLU A 38 -4.70 -14.11 14.22
C GLU A 38 -5.94 -14.30 13.34
N ILE A 39 -6.92 -13.41 13.48
CA ILE A 39 -8.16 -13.45 12.69
C ILE A 39 -7.88 -13.08 11.23
N LEU A 40 -7.03 -12.07 11.02
CA LEU A 40 -6.61 -11.68 9.68
C LEU A 40 -5.85 -12.81 8.98
N VAL A 41 -4.94 -13.48 9.67
CA VAL A 41 -4.24 -14.66 9.16
C VAL A 41 -5.21 -15.77 8.78
N GLU A 42 -6.25 -16.00 9.58
CA GLU A 42 -7.26 -17.02 9.29
C GLU A 42 -8.10 -16.66 8.05
N ILE A 43 -8.44 -15.37 7.87
CA ILE A 43 -9.08 -14.87 6.64
C ILE A 43 -8.17 -15.16 5.44
N PHE A 44 -6.87 -14.82 5.52
CA PHE A 44 -5.91 -15.11 4.45
C PHE A 44 -5.80 -16.62 4.15
N LYS A 45 -5.91 -17.50 5.15
CA LYS A 45 -5.90 -18.95 4.93
C LYS A 45 -7.19 -19.47 4.30
N GLY A 46 -8.32 -18.82 4.55
CA GLY A 46 -9.63 -19.17 3.98
C GLY A 46 -9.86 -18.64 2.56
N SER A 47 -9.17 -17.58 2.16
CA SER A 47 -9.29 -17.00 0.81
C SER A 47 -8.60 -17.84 -0.28
N ASP A 48 -9.02 -17.70 -1.53
CA ASP A 48 -8.33 -18.31 -2.68
C ASP A 48 -7.01 -17.59 -3.01
N SER A 49 -6.16 -18.18 -3.87
CA SER A 49 -4.82 -17.65 -4.17
C SER A 49 -4.84 -16.24 -4.77
N LEU A 50 -5.82 -15.95 -5.64
CA LEU A 50 -6.01 -14.63 -6.24
C LEU A 50 -6.49 -13.63 -5.18
N ASP A 51 -7.49 -14.00 -4.40
CA ASP A 51 -8.04 -13.15 -3.34
C ASP A 51 -7.00 -12.80 -2.28
N ARG A 52 -6.17 -13.77 -1.87
CA ARG A 52 -5.03 -13.52 -0.96
C ARG A 52 -4.10 -12.47 -1.51
N MET A 53 -3.80 -12.53 -2.81
CA MET A 53 -2.92 -11.55 -3.44
C MET A 53 -3.58 -10.17 -3.46
N CYS A 54 -4.85 -10.09 -3.84
CA CYS A 54 -5.62 -8.85 -3.80
C CYS A 54 -5.68 -8.24 -2.39
N LEU A 55 -5.92 -9.07 -1.36
CA LEU A 55 -5.95 -8.66 0.04
C LEU A 55 -4.57 -8.13 0.50
N ALA A 56 -3.49 -8.85 0.16
CA ALA A 56 -2.13 -8.45 0.47
C ALA A 56 -1.77 -7.08 -0.13
N LEU A 57 -2.24 -6.81 -1.35
CA LEU A 57 -1.92 -5.58 -2.07
C LEU A 57 -2.79 -4.38 -1.68
N THR A 58 -3.81 -4.56 -0.83
CA THR A 58 -4.73 -3.47 -0.47
C THR A 58 -4.06 -2.39 0.37
N CYS A 59 -3.20 -2.77 1.32
CA CYS A 59 -2.44 -1.82 2.14
C CYS A 59 -1.17 -2.44 2.74
N LYS A 60 -0.27 -1.59 3.24
CA LYS A 60 1.00 -2.02 3.84
C LYS A 60 0.81 -3.03 4.98
N TYR A 61 -0.20 -2.84 5.83
CA TYR A 61 -0.45 -3.74 6.96
C TYR A 61 -0.92 -5.12 6.47
N MET A 62 -1.86 -5.18 5.52
CA MET A 62 -2.28 -6.45 4.93
C MET A 62 -1.14 -7.17 4.22
N LEU A 63 -0.23 -6.44 3.55
CA LEU A 63 0.96 -7.01 2.95
C LEU A 63 1.87 -7.66 4.02
N GLN A 64 2.06 -6.99 5.16
CA GLN A 64 2.82 -7.55 6.28
C GLN A 64 2.16 -8.82 6.83
N VAL A 65 0.84 -8.80 7.05
CA VAL A 65 0.09 -9.98 7.52
C VAL A 65 0.18 -11.12 6.51
N SER A 66 0.13 -10.82 5.22
CA SER A 66 0.21 -11.83 4.16
C SER A 66 1.53 -12.61 4.17
N SER A 67 2.62 -12.01 4.66
CA SER A 67 3.93 -12.69 4.80
C SER A 67 3.94 -13.77 5.88
N LEU A 68 2.99 -13.71 6.82
CA LEU A 68 2.78 -14.74 7.85
C LEU A 68 2.08 -15.98 7.28
N VAL A 69 1.55 -15.89 6.06
CA VAL A 69 0.88 -16.98 5.36
C VAL A 69 1.71 -17.38 4.14
N ARG A 70 1.77 -18.67 3.82
CA ARG A 70 2.41 -19.12 2.57
C ARG A 70 1.55 -18.71 1.37
N ILE A 71 1.83 -17.55 0.81
CA ILE A 71 1.22 -17.12 -0.46
C ILE A 71 1.90 -17.91 -1.59
N ARG A 72 1.12 -18.73 -2.29
CA ARG A 72 1.55 -19.29 -3.57
C ARG A 72 1.33 -18.22 -4.63
N ILE A 73 2.42 -17.62 -5.11
CA ILE A 73 2.37 -16.74 -6.28
C ILE A 73 2.06 -17.63 -7.49
N PRO A 74 0.94 -17.44 -8.18
CA PRO A 74 0.68 -18.11 -9.44
C PRO A 74 1.79 -17.67 -10.41
N SER A 75 2.70 -18.59 -10.72
CA SER A 75 3.62 -18.38 -11.82
C SER A 75 2.79 -18.42 -13.10
N ALA A 76 2.90 -17.38 -13.93
CA ALA A 76 2.31 -17.41 -15.26
C ALA A 76 2.97 -18.57 -16.02
N ASN A 77 2.28 -19.69 -16.14
CA ASN A 77 2.64 -20.67 -17.13
C ASN A 77 2.29 -20.04 -18.49
N SER A 78 3.29 -19.49 -19.16
CA SER A 78 3.22 -19.27 -20.60
C SER A 78 3.18 -20.64 -21.29
N SER A 79 2.06 -21.36 -21.17
CA SER A 79 1.80 -22.60 -21.90
C SER A 79 0.50 -22.47 -22.67
N ALA A 80 0.69 -21.96 -23.88
CA ALA A 80 0.03 -22.37 -25.11
C ALA A 80 -1.50 -22.53 -25.10
N ARG A 81 -2.19 -21.54 -25.67
CA ARG A 81 -2.88 -21.70 -26.95
C ARG A 81 -3.16 -20.36 -27.60
#